data_AF-A0A6M0T687-F1
#
_entry.id   AF-A0A6M0T687-F1
#
_cell.length_a   1.000
_cell.length_b   1.000
_cell.length_c   1.000
_cell.angle_alpha   90.00
_cell.angle_beta   90.00
_cell.angle_gamma   90.00
#
_symmetry.space_group_name_H-M   'P 1'
#
loop_
_entity.id
_entity.type
_entity.pdbx_description
1 polymer ?
#
loop_
_entity_poly.entity_id
_entity_poly.type
_entity_poly.pdbx_seq_one_letter_code
_entity_poly.pdbx_strand_id
1 'polypeptide(L)' 'MPHKISVSEFVGFLKEKSGLMISGVFFNLKHKHGNRYFWCRGYYVDTVEKNKKSIEEYI' A
#
# COMPACT_ATOMS: atom_id res chain seq x y z
N MET A 1 -4.93 -4.09 12.66
CA MET A 1 -6.03 -3.42 11.93
C MET A 1 -7.30 -3.58 12.74
N PRO A 2 -8.16 -2.55 12.84
CA PRO A 2 -9.44 -2.69 13.51
C PRO A 2 -10.23 -3.81 12.86
N HIS A 3 -10.89 -4.65 13.66
CA HIS A 3 -11.59 -5.87 13.22
C HIS A 3 -12.72 -5.63 12.20
N LYS A 4 -13.06 -4.36 11.94
CA LYS A 4 -14.11 -3.92 11.03
C LYS A 4 -13.59 -3.42 9.68
N ILE A 5 -12.27 -3.21 9.52
CA ILE A 5 -11.70 -2.69 8.28
C ILE A 5 -11.25 -3.85 7.41
N SER A 6 -11.79 -3.91 6.20
CA SER A 6 -11.33 -4.85 5.18
C SER A 6 -9.89 -4.53 4.77
N VAL A 7 -9.07 -5.57 4.63
CA VAL A 7 -7.71 -5.46 4.09
C VAL A 7 -7.71 -4.85 2.68
N SER A 8 -8.69 -5.22 1.84
CA SER A 8 -8.77 -4.69 0.47
C SER A 8 -9.09 -3.19 0.45
N GLU A 9 -9.95 -2.74 1.35
CA GLU A 9 -10.31 -1.33 1.52
C GLU A 9 -9.11 -0.51 1.99
N PHE A 10 -8.38 -1.02 2.98
CA PHE A 10 -7.17 -0.37 3.48
C PHE A 10 -6.06 -0.27 2.43
N VAL A 11 -5.79 -1.36 1.70
CA VAL A 11 -4.77 -1.37 0.64
C VAL A 11 -5.20 -0.49 -0.54
N GLY A 12 -6.48 -0.50 -0.90
CA GLY A 12 -7.04 0.38 -1.92
C GLY A 12 -6.84 1.85 -1.57
N PHE A 13 -7.23 2.24 -0.36
CA PHE A 13 -7.05 3.60 0.16
C PHE A 13 -5.57 4.04 0.12
N LEU A 14 -4.65 3.19 0.58
CA LEU A 14 -3.22 3.50 0.57
C LEU A 14 -2.67 3.68 -0.85
N LYS A 15 -3.02 2.78 -1.78
CA LYS A 15 -2.58 2.88 -3.18
C LYS A 15 -3.10 4.15 -3.86
N GLU A 16 -4.35 4.51 -3.59
CA GLU A 16 -4.98 5.70 -4.18
C GLU A 16 -4.39 7.00 -3.61
N LYS A 17 -4.31 7.11 -2.27
CA LYS A 17 -3.76 8.29 -1.58
C LYS A 17 -2.29 8.56 -1.98
N SER A 18 -1.48 7.50 -2.03
CA SER A 18 -0.08 7.61 -2.43
C SER A 18 0.08 7.96 -3.91
N GLY A 19 -0.76 7.41 -4.80
CA GLY A 19 -0.77 7.77 -6.22
C GLY A 19 -1.08 9.26 -6.46
N LEU A 20 -2.04 9.82 -5.70
CA LEU A 20 -2.36 11.24 -5.75
C LEU A 20 -1.21 12.12 -5.26
N MET A 21 -0.59 11.75 -4.14
CA MET A 21 0.58 12.47 -3.58
C MET A 21 1.74 12.50 -4.57
N ILE A 22 2.09 11.34 -5.15
CA ILE A 22 3.17 11.23 -6.14
C ILE A 22 2.83 12.05 -7.39
N SER A 23 1.58 12.00 -7.85
CA SER A 23 1.09 12.79 -9.01
C SER A 23 1.13 14.30 -8.77
N GLY A 24 0.89 14.75 -7.53
CA GLY A 24 0.93 16.17 -7.16
C GLY A 24 2.35 16.70 -6.98
N VAL A 25 3.23 15.92 -6.33
CA VAL A 25 4.64 16.31 -6.07
C VAL A 25 5.52 16.14 -7.31
N PHE A 26 5.29 15.09 -8.11
CA PHE A 26 6.11 14.76 -9.27
C PHE A 26 5.34 14.92 -10.58
N PHE A 27 4.87 16.14 -10.86
CA PHE A 27 4.17 16.47 -12.11
C PHE A 27 5.00 16.11 -13.36
N ASN A 28 6.33 16.25 -13.30
CA ASN A 28 7.26 15.95 -14.38
C ASN A 28 7.42 14.45 -14.70
N LEU A 29 7.10 13.54 -13.77
CA LEU A 29 7.17 12.09 -14.01
C LEU A 29 5.99 11.59 -14.87
N LYS A 30 4.89 12.36 -14.96
CA LYS A 30 3.72 12.05 -15.81
C LYS A 30 4.07 12.00 -17.30
N HIS A 31 5.09 12.74 -17.73
CA HIS A 31 5.45 12.83 -19.16
C HIS A 31 6.26 11.63 -19.66
N LYS A 32 6.92 10.86 -18.78
CA LYS A 32 7.73 9.69 -19.15
C LYS A 32 6.99 8.35 -19.05
N HIS A 33 5.94 8.28 -18.24
CA HIS A 33 5.16 7.06 -18.03
C HIS A 33 3.71 7.31 -18.43
N GLY A 34 3.43 7.20 -19.73
CA GLY A 34 2.14 7.48 -20.37
C GLY A 34 0.94 6.66 -19.87
N ASN A 35 1.13 5.74 -18.92
CA ASN A 35 0.07 4.98 -18.27
C ASN A 35 0.02 5.33 -16.78
N ARG A 36 -1.10 5.92 -16.36
CA ARG A 36 -1.37 6.50 -15.03
C ARG A 36 -1.45 5.50 -13.86
N TYR A 37 -0.86 4.31 -13.99
CA TYR A 37 -0.86 3.28 -12.96
C TYR A 37 0.48 3.28 -12.23
N PHE A 38 0.53 3.98 -11.09
CA PHE A 38 1.72 3.98 -10.21
C PHE A 38 1.93 2.64 -9.51
N TRP A 39 0.86 1.89 -9.30
CA TRP A 39 0.88 0.63 -8.56
C TRP A 39 0.35 -0.51 -9.42
N CYS A 40 0.87 -1.72 -9.17
CA CYS A 40 0.33 -2.94 -9.77
C CYS A 40 -1.09 -3.23 -9.25
N ARG A 41 -1.93 -3.86 -10.09
CA ARG A 41 -3.31 -4.24 -9.73
C ARG A 41 -3.35 -5.24 -8.58
N GLY A 42 -2.37 -6.14 -8.48
CA GLY A 42 -2.24 -7.11 -7.39
C GLY A 42 -1.64 -6.53 -6.11
N TYR A 43 -1.87 -7.20 -5.00
CA TYR A 43 -1.19 -6.96 -3.73
C TYR A 43 -1.07 -8.29 -2.96
N TYR A 44 0.03 -8.46 -2.24
CA TYR A 44 0.26 -9.62 -1.38
C TYR A 44 -0.01 -9.24 0.07
N VAL A 45 -0.72 -10.09 0.81
CA VAL A 45 -1.01 -9.89 2.23
C VAL A 45 -0.73 -11.20 2.94
N ASP A 46 0.00 -11.08 4.04
CA ASP A 46 0.25 -12.16 4.98
C ASP A 46 -0.17 -11.71 6.36
N THR A 47 -0.75 -12.60 7.15
CA THR A 47 -1.00 -12.32 8.56
C THR A 47 0.33 -12.36 9.31
N VAL A 48 0.51 -11.47 10.27
CA VAL A 48 1.77 -11.31 11.04
C VAL A 48 2.13 -12.55 11.88
N GLU A 49 1.31 -13.60 11.84
CA GLU A 49 1.51 -14.86 12.58
C GLU A 49 2.87 -15.52 12.32
N LYS A 50 3.49 -15.29 11.15
CA LYS A 50 4.82 -15.82 10.84
C LYS A 50 5.96 -15.22 11.68
N ASN A 51 5.77 -14.05 12.28
CA ASN A 51 6.78 -13.38 13.12
C ASN A 51 6.46 -13.43 14.62
N LYS A 52 5.66 -14.42 15.06
CA LYS A 52 5.34 -14.60 16.50
C LYS A 52 6.59 -14.59 17.38
N LYS A 53 7.65 -15.32 17.01
CA LYS A 53 8.92 -15.33 17.75
C LYS A 53 9.54 -13.94 17.93
N SER A 54 9.62 -13.16 16.86
CA SER A 54 10.22 -11.82 16.91
C SER A 54 9.35 -10.79 17.64
N ILE A 55 8.02 -11.02 17.71
CA ILE A 55 7.10 -10.18 18.47
C ILE A 55 7.16 -10.53 19.97
N GLU A 56 7.27 -11.82 20.30
CA GLU A 56 7.48 -12.29 21.68
C GLU A 56 8.82 -11.81 22.26
N GLU A 57 9.88 -11.74 21.46
CA GLU A 57 11.19 -11.21 21.88
C GLU A 57 11.22 -9.68 22.06
N TYR A 58 10.26 -8.95 21.49
CA TYR A 58 10.20 -7.48 21.54
C TYR A 58 9.32 -6.94 22.68
N ILE A 59 8.47 -7.77 23.27
CA ILE A 59 7.60 -7.46 24.43
C ILE A 59 8.34 -7.79 25.72
#